data_AF-A0A820X4Q8-F1
#
_entry.id   AF-A0A820X4Q8-F1
#
_cell.length_a   1.000
_cell.length_b   1.000
_cell.length_c   1.000
_cell.angle_alpha   90.00
_cell.angle_beta   90.00
_cell.angle_gamma   90.00
#
_symmetry.space_group_name_H-M   'P 1'
#
loop_
_entity.id
_entity.type
_entity.pdbx_description
1 polymer ?
#
loop_
_entity_poly.entity_id
_entity_poly.type
_entity_poly.pdbx_seq_one_letter_code
_entity_poly.pdbx_strand_id
1 'polypeptide(L)'
;MSDECESEVFNKNDYNYDSSEANDDGEPKENERISYDISEYSLEYMKEVVAYADAKDSSGKRRRSWKSVHDRYKRIPAQTYVSRFRKYIEQHGTKRQKTQNIDEIVFTKFIDARDNSLMVHDIDIQRWALKIAKEIKLDEFHASDGWLKNFKGRHGIVSRRVTNIVTKHEVANHALIEKF
;
A
#
# COMPACT_ATOMS: atom_id res chain seq x y z
N MET A 1 -39.20 37.40 -44.33
CA MET A 1 -38.05 38.32 -44.45
C MET A 1 -37.14 37.92 -43.30
N SER A 2 -36.21 36.99 -43.55
CA SER A 2 -34.84 37.32 -44.02
C SER A 2 -34.15 38.07 -42.87
N ASP A 3 -33.12 37.58 -42.19
CA ASP A 3 -31.89 36.88 -42.63
C ASP A 3 -31.29 36.12 -41.42
N GLU A 4 -30.73 34.92 -41.58
CA GLU A 4 -29.28 34.63 -41.61
C GLU A 4 -28.44 35.40 -40.55
N CYS A 5 -27.90 34.74 -39.53
CA CYS A 5 -26.65 33.94 -39.46
C CYS A 5 -25.42 34.79 -39.07
N GLU A 6 -24.35 34.11 -38.69
CA GLU A 6 -23.01 34.57 -38.25
C GLU A 6 -22.91 34.96 -36.75
N SER A 7 -22.21 34.25 -35.85
CA SER A 7 -20.89 33.58 -35.87
C SER A 7 -19.69 34.53 -36.03
N GLU A 8 -19.19 35.06 -34.91
CA GLU A 8 -17.88 35.70 -34.83
C GLU A 8 -17.07 34.99 -33.73
N VAL A 9 -16.14 34.10 -34.08
CA VAL A 9 -14.76 34.34 -34.52
C VAL A 9 -13.81 34.46 -33.31
N PHE A 10 -13.13 33.34 -33.07
CA PHE A 10 -11.91 33.25 -32.30
C PHE A 10 -10.82 34.02 -33.07
N ASN A 11 -10.23 35.07 -32.47
CA ASN A 11 -8.99 35.62 -33.00
C ASN A 11 -7.89 35.69 -31.95
N LYS A 12 -6.73 35.24 -32.41
CA LYS A 12 -5.48 35.03 -31.68
C LYS A 12 -4.72 36.35 -31.55
N ASN A 13 -4.00 36.44 -30.44
CA ASN A 13 -2.70 37.11 -30.28
C ASN A 13 -2.57 38.56 -30.75
N ASP A 14 -2.37 39.47 -29.79
CA ASP A 14 -1.35 40.51 -29.96
C ASP A 14 -0.49 40.60 -28.71
N TYR A 15 0.79 40.35 -28.93
CA TYR A 15 1.88 40.47 -27.99
C TYR A 15 2.13 41.95 -27.68
N ASN A 16 2.47 42.27 -26.42
CA ASN A 16 3.48 43.30 -26.23
C ASN A 16 4.50 42.90 -25.17
N TYR A 17 5.74 43.20 -25.52
CA TYR A 17 7.01 42.70 -25.04
C TYR A 17 7.68 43.76 -24.16
N ASP A 18 8.21 43.34 -23.02
CA ASP A 18 9.32 44.02 -22.33
C ASP A 18 9.99 42.93 -21.46
N SER A 19 11.11 42.30 -21.87
CA SER A 19 12.50 42.75 -21.69
C SER A 19 12.74 43.20 -20.23
N SER A 20 13.61 42.64 -19.40
CA SER A 20 14.82 41.84 -19.56
C SER A 20 15.23 41.42 -18.14
N GLU A 21 15.73 40.20 -17.95
CA GLU A 21 16.92 39.91 -17.13
C GLU A 21 17.19 38.41 -17.14
N ALA A 22 18.20 38.04 -17.95
CA ALA A 22 18.81 36.73 -17.90
C ALA A 22 19.59 36.62 -16.59
N ASN A 23 19.20 35.68 -15.73
CA ASN A 23 20.11 35.06 -14.79
C ASN A 23 20.16 33.57 -15.15
N ASP A 24 21.26 33.23 -15.81
CA ASP A 24 21.78 31.89 -16.04
C ASP A 24 22.37 31.37 -14.75
N ASP A 25 21.74 30.36 -14.13
CA ASP A 25 22.42 29.29 -13.40
C ASP A 25 21.47 28.38 -12.61
N GLY A 26 21.23 27.18 -13.17
CA GLY A 26 20.83 26.01 -12.40
C GLY A 26 19.42 25.53 -12.70
N GLU A 27 19.28 24.70 -13.73
CA GLU A 27 18.19 23.73 -13.79
C GLU A 27 18.08 23.03 -12.43
N PRO A 28 16.92 23.08 -11.74
CA PRO A 28 16.71 22.25 -10.58
C PRO A 28 16.78 20.82 -11.08
N LYS A 29 17.86 20.11 -10.75
CA LYS A 29 17.99 18.67 -10.97
C LYS A 29 16.67 18.05 -10.54
N GLU A 30 15.96 17.52 -11.54
CA GLU A 30 14.69 16.84 -11.39
C GLU A 30 14.85 15.92 -10.18
N ASN A 31 14.20 16.24 -9.06
CA ASN A 31 14.27 15.35 -7.92
C ASN A 31 13.61 14.07 -8.43
N GLU A 32 14.44 13.06 -8.69
CA GLU A 32 13.96 11.70 -8.70
C GLU A 32 13.19 11.60 -7.38
N ARG A 33 11.87 11.47 -7.50
CA ARG A 33 11.01 11.25 -6.34
C ARG A 33 11.34 9.86 -5.84
N ILE A 34 12.47 9.71 -5.15
CA ILE A 34 12.88 8.47 -4.54
C ILE A 34 11.92 8.28 -3.36
N SER A 35 10.77 7.70 -3.67
CA SER A 35 9.73 7.36 -2.71
C SER A 35 10.15 6.08 -2.00
N TYR A 36 11.08 6.21 -1.05
CA TYR A 36 11.39 5.12 -0.13
C TYR A 36 10.13 4.70 0.62
N ASP A 37 9.93 3.37 0.72
CA ASP A 37 8.83 2.80 1.48
C ASP A 37 9.01 3.15 2.96
N ILE A 38 7.93 3.57 3.61
CA ILE A 38 7.95 3.89 5.05
C ILE A 38 8.32 2.64 5.86
N SER A 39 8.02 1.44 5.34
CA SER A 39 8.29 0.15 5.97
C SER A 39 9.77 -0.12 6.27
N GLU A 40 10.70 0.57 5.62
CA GLU A 40 12.15 0.40 5.82
C GLU A 40 12.66 0.96 7.16
N TYR A 41 11.86 1.79 7.83
CA TYR A 41 12.21 2.37 9.11
C TYR A 41 11.64 1.51 10.24
N SER A 42 12.42 1.32 11.31
CA SER A 42 11.91 0.69 12.53
C SER A 42 10.82 1.57 13.16
N LEU A 43 9.80 0.95 13.75
CA LEU A 43 8.75 1.66 14.48
C LEU A 43 9.31 2.52 15.61
N GLU A 44 10.36 2.06 16.28
CA GLU A 44 11.05 2.80 17.34
C GLU A 44 11.70 4.07 16.78
N TYR A 45 12.42 3.94 15.67
CA TYR A 45 13.03 5.08 14.97
C TYR A 45 11.99 6.12 14.55
N MET A 46 10.86 5.68 13.97
CA MET A 46 9.77 6.60 13.60
C MET A 46 9.23 7.37 14.81
N LYS A 47 9.04 6.69 15.94
CA LYS A 47 8.55 7.31 17.18
C LYS A 47 9.55 8.33 17.71
N GLU A 48 10.85 8.01 17.71
CA GLU A 48 11.91 8.91 18.15
C GLU A 48 11.95 10.20 17.31
N VAL A 49 11.90 10.06 15.98
CA VAL A 49 11.88 11.18 15.03
C VAL A 49 10.68 12.08 15.27
N VAL A 50 9.48 11.49 15.41
CA VAL A 50 8.24 12.25 15.65
C VAL A 50 8.29 12.95 17.00
N ALA A 51 8.75 12.28 18.06
CA ALA A 51 8.91 12.87 19.39
C ALA A 51 9.90 14.06 19.38
N TYR A 52 11.01 13.94 18.67
CA TYR A 52 11.98 15.03 18.52
C TYR A 52 11.41 16.21 17.71
N ALA A 53 10.68 15.93 16.62
CA ALA A 53 10.09 16.94 15.77
C ALA A 53 8.94 17.69 16.45
N ASP A 54 8.14 17.00 17.26
CA ASP A 54 6.99 17.56 17.98
C ASP A 54 7.35 18.11 19.36
N ALA A 55 8.63 18.05 19.77
CA ALA A 55 9.11 18.66 21.00
C ALA A 55 8.77 20.16 21.04
N LYS A 56 8.03 20.55 22.07
CA LYS A 56 7.61 21.94 22.30
C LYS A 56 8.60 22.67 23.20
N ASP A 57 8.71 23.98 23.02
CA ASP A 57 9.41 24.85 23.96
C ASP A 57 8.52 25.18 25.17
N SER A 58 9.06 25.94 26.12
CA SER A 58 8.30 26.45 27.27
C SER A 58 7.10 27.34 26.87
N SER A 59 7.10 27.85 25.64
CA SER A 59 6.04 28.70 25.06
C SER A 59 4.99 27.89 24.28
N GLY A 60 5.08 26.56 24.26
CA GLY A 60 4.15 25.66 23.56
C GLY A 60 4.30 25.65 22.03
N LYS A 61 5.27 26.39 21.46
CA LYS A 61 5.57 26.41 20.03
C LYS A 61 6.50 25.25 19.69
N ARG A 62 6.51 24.87 18.40
CA ARG A 62 7.46 23.86 17.90
C ARG A 62 8.88 24.40 18.09
N ARG A 63 9.68 23.67 18.87
CA ARG A 63 11.05 24.08 19.19
C ARG A 63 12.01 23.91 18.02
N ARG A 64 11.73 22.98 17.08
CA ARG A 64 12.67 22.52 16.06
C ARG A 64 12.23 22.89 14.65
N SER A 65 13.15 23.46 13.88
CA SER A 65 12.99 23.65 12.44
C SER A 65 13.26 22.35 11.68
N TRP A 66 12.75 22.23 10.45
CA TRP A 66 13.02 21.06 9.62
C TRP A 66 14.52 20.83 9.43
N LYS A 67 15.31 21.89 9.21
CA LYS A 67 16.78 21.78 9.07
C LYS A 67 17.42 21.12 10.30
N SER A 68 16.94 21.44 11.52
CA SER A 68 17.42 20.81 12.76
C SER A 68 17.02 19.34 12.86
N VAL A 69 15.84 18.96 12.37
CA VAL A 69 15.38 17.55 12.35
C VAL A 69 16.20 16.75 11.32
N HIS A 70 16.37 17.28 10.12
CA HIS A 70 17.12 16.63 9.04
C HIS A 70 18.60 16.44 9.38
N ASP A 71 19.25 17.43 10.02
CA ASP A 71 20.67 17.32 10.37
C ASP A 71 20.95 16.18 11.36
N ARG A 72 20.02 15.96 12.31
CA ARG A 72 20.07 14.81 13.23
C ARG A 72 19.69 13.50 12.54
N TYR A 73 18.64 13.53 11.72
CA TYR A 73 18.05 12.35 11.09
C TYR A 73 18.27 12.35 9.56
N LYS A 74 19.54 12.33 9.14
CA LYS A 74 19.95 12.44 7.72
C LYS A 74 19.40 11.33 6.81
N ARG A 75 18.97 10.21 7.40
CA ARG A 75 18.33 9.10 6.67
C ARG A 75 16.99 9.51 6.06
N ILE A 76 16.35 10.56 6.58
CA ILE A 76 15.04 11.02 6.13
C ILE A 76 15.21 12.08 5.03
N PRO A 77 14.75 11.83 3.80
CA PRO A 77 15.03 12.73 2.68
C PRO A 77 14.20 14.04 2.72
N ALA A 78 12.99 14.00 3.27
CA ALA A 78 12.07 15.13 3.19
C ALA A 78 11.18 15.29 4.42
N GLN A 79 10.75 16.54 4.68
CA GLN A 79 9.88 16.88 5.82
C GLN A 79 8.55 16.12 5.81
N THR A 80 8.06 15.78 4.61
CA THR A 80 6.84 15.00 4.41
C THR A 80 6.88 13.64 5.11
N TYR A 81 8.07 13.05 5.31
CA TYR A 81 8.22 11.78 6.01
C TYR A 81 7.84 11.87 7.49
N VAL A 82 8.04 13.01 8.16
CA VAL A 82 7.60 13.19 9.55
C VAL A 82 6.07 13.08 9.62
N SER A 83 5.36 13.71 8.68
CA SER A 83 3.89 13.58 8.57
C SER A 83 3.47 12.14 8.22
N ARG A 84 4.21 11.47 7.32
CA ARG A 84 3.97 10.06 6.98
C ARG A 84 4.19 9.12 8.18
N PHE A 85 5.22 9.37 9.01
CA PHE A 85 5.50 8.61 10.23
C PHE A 85 4.40 8.81 11.27
N ARG A 86 3.92 10.05 11.47
CA ARG A 86 2.74 10.29 12.35
C ARG A 86 1.56 9.43 11.93
N LYS A 87 1.21 9.46 10.65
CA LYS A 87 0.11 8.65 10.09
C LYS A 87 0.37 7.15 10.23
N TYR A 88 1.60 6.69 9.99
CA TYR A 88 1.97 5.29 10.14
C TYR A 88 1.80 4.80 11.59
N ILE A 89 2.23 5.60 12.55
CA ILE A 89 2.14 5.29 13.99
C ILE A 89 0.67 5.24 14.42
N GLU A 90 -0.13 6.23 14.03
CA GLU A 90 -1.56 6.30 14.33
C GLU A 90 -2.35 5.14 13.70
N GLN A 91 -2.04 4.81 12.45
CA GLN A 91 -2.72 3.75 11.71
C GLN A 91 -2.15 2.35 12.00
N HIS A 92 -1.10 2.23 12.82
CA HIS A 92 -0.38 0.98 13.08
C HIS A 92 0.09 0.26 11.80
N GLY A 93 0.66 1.01 10.86
CA GLY A 93 1.18 0.49 9.60
C GLY A 93 0.53 1.08 8.36
N THR A 94 1.10 0.77 7.19
CA THR A 94 0.55 1.20 5.90
C THR A 94 -0.62 0.31 5.45
N LYS A 95 -1.51 0.87 4.64
CA LYS A 95 -2.59 0.11 3.96
C LYS A 95 -2.06 -1.10 3.18
N ARG A 96 -0.91 -0.93 2.51
CA ARG A 96 -0.24 -1.99 1.76
C ARG A 96 0.18 -3.14 2.68
N GLN A 97 0.89 -2.85 3.77
CA GLN A 97 1.30 -3.86 4.75
C GLN A 97 0.10 -4.58 5.36
N LYS A 98 -0.96 -3.85 5.74
CA LYS A 98 -2.17 -4.48 6.27
C LYS A 98 -2.84 -5.41 5.24
N THR A 99 -2.85 -5.01 3.98
CA THR A 99 -3.40 -5.84 2.89
C THR A 99 -2.55 -7.09 2.65
N GLN A 100 -1.22 -6.98 2.73
CA GLN A 100 -0.30 -8.12 2.68
C GLN A 100 -0.49 -9.05 3.88
N ASN A 101 -0.66 -8.50 5.07
CA ASN A 101 -0.94 -9.30 6.27
C ASN A 101 -2.26 -10.08 6.14
N ILE A 102 -3.32 -9.45 5.63
CA ILE A 102 -4.58 -10.15 5.31
C ILE A 102 -4.31 -11.29 4.30
N ASP A 103 -3.56 -11.01 3.23
CA ASP A 103 -3.21 -11.98 2.19
C ASP A 103 -2.51 -13.22 2.77
N GLU A 104 -1.49 -13.01 3.61
CA GLU A 104 -0.73 -14.07 4.27
C GLU A 104 -1.60 -14.90 5.22
N ILE A 105 -2.37 -14.26 6.10
CA ILE A 105 -3.23 -14.98 7.07
C ILE A 105 -4.31 -15.80 6.34
N VAL A 106 -4.92 -15.24 5.29
CA VAL A 106 -5.93 -15.97 4.49
C VAL A 106 -5.29 -17.17 3.80
N PHE A 107 -4.07 -17.03 3.29
CA PHE A 107 -3.37 -18.14 2.67
C PHE A 107 -3.05 -19.26 3.66
N THR A 108 -2.58 -18.93 4.87
CA THR A 108 -2.39 -19.94 5.94
C THR A 108 -3.69 -20.70 6.22
N LYS A 109 -4.81 -19.99 6.37
CA LYS A 109 -6.13 -20.63 6.56
C LYS A 109 -6.55 -21.52 5.39
N PHE A 110 -6.19 -21.13 4.17
CA PHE A 110 -6.44 -21.94 2.98
C PHE A 110 -5.64 -23.24 3.02
N ILE A 111 -4.34 -23.18 3.37
CA ILE A 111 -3.51 -24.37 3.54
C ILE A 111 -4.07 -25.27 4.63
N ASP A 112 -4.40 -24.73 5.81
CA ASP A 112 -4.99 -25.49 6.90
C ASP A 112 -6.28 -26.21 6.45
N ALA A 113 -7.15 -25.54 5.70
CA ALA A 113 -8.37 -26.16 5.17
C ALA A 113 -8.07 -27.29 4.18
N ARG A 114 -7.05 -27.12 3.32
CA ARG A 114 -6.61 -28.14 2.37
C ARG A 114 -5.99 -29.35 3.04
N ASP A 115 -5.18 -29.15 4.09
CA ASP A 115 -4.59 -30.22 4.88
C ASP A 115 -5.66 -31.04 5.61
N ASN A 116 -6.73 -30.38 6.04
CA ASN A 116 -7.92 -31.04 6.59
C ASN A 116 -8.87 -31.63 5.53
N SER A 117 -8.46 -31.66 4.26
CA SER A 117 -9.26 -32.18 3.13
C SER A 117 -10.61 -31.49 2.96
N LEU A 118 -10.73 -30.22 3.36
CA LEU A 118 -11.94 -29.42 3.17
C LEU A 118 -11.96 -28.81 1.76
N MET A 119 -13.16 -28.77 1.17
CA MET A 119 -13.41 -27.99 -0.04
C MET A 119 -13.50 -26.52 0.33
N VAL A 120 -12.73 -25.68 -0.35
CA VAL A 120 -12.73 -24.23 -0.15
C VAL A 120 -13.24 -23.56 -1.41
N HIS A 121 -14.30 -22.79 -1.28
CA HIS A 121 -14.83 -21.98 -2.38
C HIS A 121 -14.28 -20.56 -2.33
N ASP A 122 -14.37 -19.87 -3.47
CA ASP A 122 -13.98 -18.46 -3.61
C ASP A 122 -14.67 -17.56 -2.56
N ILE A 123 -15.94 -17.83 -2.26
CA ILE A 123 -16.72 -17.12 -1.23
C ILE A 123 -16.14 -17.31 0.18
N ASP A 124 -15.54 -18.45 0.48
CA ASP A 124 -14.95 -18.72 1.79
C ASP A 124 -13.67 -17.91 1.99
N ILE A 125 -12.84 -17.82 0.94
CA ILE A 125 -11.64 -16.98 0.90
C ILE A 125 -12.02 -15.51 1.13
N GLN A 126 -13.05 -15.03 0.43
CA GLN A 126 -13.54 -13.66 0.59
C GLN A 126 -14.05 -13.41 2.02
N ARG A 127 -14.82 -14.34 2.59
CA ARG A 127 -15.31 -14.24 3.98
C ARG A 127 -14.17 -14.20 4.99
N TRP A 128 -13.14 -15.04 4.84
CA TRP A 128 -11.97 -15.02 5.71
C TRP A 128 -11.24 -13.68 5.63
N ALA A 129 -11.02 -13.18 4.42
CA ALA A 129 -10.35 -11.90 4.20
C ALA A 129 -11.11 -10.73 4.86
N LEU A 130 -12.43 -10.68 4.71
CA LEU A 130 -13.27 -9.66 5.35
C LEU A 130 -13.27 -9.77 6.89
N LYS A 131 -13.25 -11.00 7.42
CA LYS A 131 -13.16 -11.20 8.88
C LYS A 131 -11.84 -10.66 9.43
N ILE A 132 -10.72 -11.00 8.79
CA ILE A 132 -9.38 -10.55 9.20
C ILE A 132 -9.23 -9.03 9.03
N ALA A 133 -9.80 -8.46 7.96
CA ALA A 133 -9.79 -7.01 7.75
C ALA A 133 -10.47 -6.26 8.90
N LYS A 134 -11.59 -6.79 9.41
CA LYS A 134 -12.27 -6.23 10.60
C LYS A 134 -11.41 -6.35 11.86
N GLU A 135 -10.73 -7.48 12.05
CA GLU A 135 -9.81 -7.69 13.18
C GLU A 135 -8.64 -6.68 13.16
N ILE A 136 -8.12 -6.36 11.98
CA ILE A 136 -7.00 -5.42 11.77
C ILE A 136 -7.47 -3.94 11.66
N LYS A 137 -8.79 -3.69 11.77
CA LYS A 137 -9.41 -2.37 11.62
C LYS A 137 -9.05 -1.70 10.28
N LEU A 138 -9.16 -2.46 9.20
CA LEU A 138 -9.01 -1.95 7.83
C LEU A 138 -10.38 -1.95 7.14
N ASP A 139 -11.21 -0.97 7.50
CA ASP A 139 -12.62 -0.92 7.06
C ASP A 139 -12.78 -0.66 5.56
N GLU A 140 -11.78 -0.04 4.92
CA GLU A 140 -11.76 0.20 3.47
C GLU A 140 -11.40 -1.04 2.65
N PHE A 141 -11.07 -2.17 3.27
CA PHE A 141 -10.70 -3.38 2.55
C PHE A 141 -11.91 -4.09 1.99
N HIS A 142 -11.86 -4.38 0.69
CA HIS A 142 -12.90 -5.11 -0.01
C HIS A 142 -12.29 -6.38 -0.61
N ALA A 143 -12.86 -7.53 -0.26
CA ALA A 143 -12.51 -8.81 -0.86
C ALA A 143 -13.14 -8.96 -2.26
N SER A 144 -12.88 -7.98 -3.12
CA SER A 144 -13.38 -7.93 -4.50
C SER A 144 -12.89 -9.10 -5.33
N ASP A 145 -13.58 -9.39 -6.44
CA ASP A 145 -13.15 -10.42 -7.39
C ASP A 145 -11.75 -10.13 -7.96
N GLY A 146 -11.41 -8.85 -8.15
CA GLY A 146 -10.06 -8.43 -8.55
C GLY A 146 -9.01 -8.77 -7.50
N TRP A 147 -9.30 -8.53 -6.21
CA TRP A 147 -8.40 -8.93 -5.13
C TRP A 147 -8.25 -10.45 -5.07
N LEU A 148 -9.35 -11.20 -5.17
CA LEU A 148 -9.36 -12.65 -5.12
C LEU A 148 -8.58 -13.28 -6.30
N LYS A 149 -8.75 -12.75 -7.52
CA LYS A 149 -7.97 -13.17 -8.69
C LYS A 149 -6.47 -13.01 -8.45
N ASN A 150 -6.07 -11.86 -7.91
CA ASN A 150 -4.67 -11.58 -7.59
C ASN A 150 -4.15 -12.45 -6.43
N PHE A 151 -4.95 -12.68 -5.39
CA PHE A 151 -4.65 -13.60 -4.30
C PHE A 151 -4.35 -15.00 -4.85
N LYS A 152 -5.25 -15.54 -5.69
CA LYS A 152 -5.06 -16.84 -6.33
C LYS A 152 -3.81 -16.89 -7.20
N GLY A 153 -3.56 -15.84 -7.97
CA GLY A 153 -2.37 -15.71 -8.81
C GLY A 153 -1.07 -15.68 -8.01
N ARG A 154 -1.01 -14.90 -6.91
CA ARG A 154 0.16 -14.82 -6.02
C ARG A 154 0.52 -16.17 -5.39
N HIS A 155 -0.50 -16.94 -5.01
CA HIS A 155 -0.35 -18.20 -4.28
C HIS A 155 -0.45 -19.45 -5.15
N GLY A 156 -0.52 -19.31 -6.48
CA GLY A 156 -0.63 -20.44 -7.41
C GLY A 156 -1.89 -21.29 -7.26
N ILE A 157 -2.97 -20.72 -6.71
CA ILE A 157 -4.25 -21.41 -6.50
C ILE A 157 -4.99 -21.43 -7.84
N VAL A 158 -5.14 -22.63 -8.39
CA VAL A 158 -5.84 -22.87 -9.65
C VAL A 158 -6.98 -23.85 -9.45
N SER A 159 -8.03 -23.72 -10.26
CA SER A 159 -9.05 -24.76 -10.35
C SER A 159 -8.41 -26.03 -10.90
N ARG A 160 -8.46 -27.12 -10.15
CA ARG A 160 -7.94 -28.43 -10.57
C ARG A 160 -9.11 -29.38 -10.75
N ARG A 161 -9.14 -30.10 -11.88
CA ARG A 161 -10.07 -31.20 -12.10
C ARG A 161 -9.73 -32.32 -11.12
N VAL A 162 -10.74 -32.82 -10.40
CA VAL A 162 -10.57 -34.02 -9.57
C VAL A 162 -10.36 -35.20 -10.52
N THR A 163 -9.17 -35.80 -10.51
CA THR A 163 -8.83 -36.96 -11.35
C THR A 163 -8.99 -38.28 -10.59
N ASN A 164 -8.68 -38.27 -9.29
CA ASN A 164 -8.72 -39.46 -8.44
C ASN A 164 -9.48 -39.11 -7.16
N ILE A 165 -10.43 -39.94 -6.78
CA ILE A 165 -11.13 -39.86 -5.50
C ILE A 165 -10.45 -40.91 -4.62
N VAL A 166 -9.89 -40.47 -3.49
CA VAL A 166 -9.22 -41.35 -2.53
C VAL A 166 -9.90 -41.17 -1.18
N THR A 167 -10.23 -42.27 -0.52
CA THR A 167 -10.83 -42.28 0.81
C THR A 167 -9.75 -42.19 1.88
N LYS A 168 -10.12 -41.70 3.08
CA LYS A 168 -9.18 -41.61 4.21
C LYS A 168 -8.51 -42.95 4.54
N HIS A 169 -9.25 -44.05 4.38
CA HIS A 169 -8.76 -45.41 4.58
C HIS A 169 -7.64 -45.78 3.58
N GLU A 170 -7.80 -45.43 2.31
CA GLU A 170 -6.80 -45.70 1.28
C GLU A 170 -5.51 -44.88 1.49
N VAL A 171 -5.62 -43.61 1.92
CA VAL A 171 -4.45 -42.77 2.26
C VAL A 171 -3.65 -43.37 3.42
N ALA A 172 -4.34 -43.83 4.48
CA ALA A 172 -3.70 -44.45 5.63
C ALA A 172 -2.97 -45.75 5.27
N ASN A 173 -3.58 -46.58 4.41
CA ASN A 173 -2.96 -47.82 3.93
C ASN A 173 -1.75 -47.54 3.03
N HIS A 174 -1.82 -46.55 2.15
CA HIS A 174 -0.68 -46.16 1.30
C HIS A 174 0.51 -45.68 2.14
N ALA A 175 0.27 -44.88 3.18
CA ALA A 175 1.32 -44.39 4.07
C ALA A 175 2.00 -45.51 4.91
N LEU A 176 1.34 -46.65 5.08
CA LEU A 176 1.93 -47.84 5.73
C LEU A 176 2.79 -48.65 4.78
N ILE A 177 2.45 -48.67 3.48
CA ILE A 177 3.17 -49.43 2.46
C ILE A 177 4.53 -48.79 2.13
N GLU A 178 4.64 -47.46 2.13
CA GLU A 178 5.91 -46.75 1.86
C GLU A 178 6.93 -46.78 3.03
N LYS A 179 6.58 -47.39 4.17
CA LYS A 179 7.46 -47.51 5.34
C LYS A 179 8.22 -48.85 5.42
N PHE A 180 8.11 -49.69 4.41
CA PHE A 180 8.83 -50.96 4.25
C PHE A 180 9.65 -50.94 2.95
#